data_AF-A0A8J6IFY1-F1
#
_entry.id   AF-A0A8J6IFY1-F1
#
_cell.length_a   1.000
_cell.length_b   1.000
_cell.length_c   1.000
_cell.angle_alpha   90.00
_cell.angle_beta   90.00
_cell.angle_gamma   90.00
#
_symmetry.space_group_name_H-M   'P 1'
#
loop_
_entity.id
_entity.type
_entity.pdbx_description
1 polymer ?
#
loop_
_entity_poly.entity_id
_entity_poly.type
_entity_poly.pdbx_seq_one_letter_code
_entity_poly.pdbx_strand_id
1 'polypeptide(L)' 'VRGVAPRFGLAAVGSDPRALTEAVARHTGRPPHEIGHLLYGEAPGDDAALVTLADDLDTLAAQLREGSHTHESGHRD' A
#
# COMPACT_ATOMS: atom_id res chain seq x y z
N VAL A 1 -11.98 -6.43 2.08
CA VAL A 1 -10.73 -5.85 1.54
C VAL A 1 -10.09 -6.81 0.53
N ARG A 2 -10.09 -6.49 -0.77
CA ARG A 2 -9.54 -7.37 -1.84
C ARG A 2 -8.11 -6.92 -2.18
N GLY A 3 -7.17 -7.89 -2.12
CA GLY A 3 -5.71 -7.82 -2.13
C GLY A 3 -5.02 -6.66 -2.87
N VAL A 4 -4.07 -6.03 -2.16
CA VAL A 4 -3.15 -4.99 -2.67
C VAL A 4 -1.98 -5.61 -3.45
N ALA A 5 -1.54 -6.82 -3.10
CA ALA A 5 -0.36 -7.47 -3.69
C ALA A 5 -0.39 -7.65 -5.22
N PRO A 6 -1.49 -8.09 -5.87
CA PRO A 6 -1.52 -8.23 -7.33
C PRO A 6 -1.33 -6.91 -8.09
N ARG A 7 -1.61 -5.76 -7.46
CA ARG A 7 -1.53 -4.44 -8.12
C ARG A 7 -0.11 -3.92 -8.29
N PHE A 8 0.86 -4.54 -7.62
CA PHE A 8 2.28 -4.23 -7.76
C PHE A 8 3.05 -5.25 -8.61
N GLY A 9 2.35 -6.15 -9.31
CA GLY A 9 2.99 -7.26 -10.02
C GLY A 9 3.65 -8.28 -9.08
N LEU A 10 3.34 -8.20 -7.78
CA LEU A 10 3.83 -9.12 -6.76
C LEU A 10 2.85 -10.29 -6.64
N ALA A 11 3.39 -11.51 -6.64
CA ALA A 11 2.60 -12.69 -6.32
C ALA A 11 2.02 -12.49 -4.90
N ALA A 12 0.68 -12.56 -4.79
CA ALA A 12 -0.04 -12.36 -3.52
C ALA A 12 0.36 -13.35 -2.42
N VAL A 13 1.11 -14.40 -2.77
CA VAL A 13 1.63 -15.44 -1.90
C VAL A 13 3.15 -15.49 -2.10
N GLY A 14 3.93 -15.23 -1.04
CA GLY A 14 5.39 -15.41 -1.02
C GLY A 14 6.24 -14.16 -1.27
N SER A 15 5.65 -12.97 -1.37
CA SER A 15 6.42 -11.72 -1.46
C SER A 15 7.05 -11.36 -0.11
N ASP A 16 8.35 -11.09 -0.10
CA ASP A 16 9.08 -10.64 1.09
C ASP A 16 8.41 -9.38 1.69
N PRO A 17 7.98 -9.42 2.97
CA PRO A 17 7.35 -8.27 3.64
C PRO A 17 8.13 -6.97 3.52
N ARG A 18 9.47 -7.07 3.50
CA ARG A 18 10.33 -5.91 3.34
C ARG A 18 10.25 -5.34 1.92
N ALA A 19 10.35 -6.20 0.91
CA ALA A 19 10.24 -5.80 -0.49
C ALA A 19 8.88 -5.15 -0.82
N LEU A 20 7.79 -5.68 -0.24
CA LEU A 20 6.47 -5.05 -0.38
C LEU A 20 6.45 -3.65 0.26
N THR A 21 6.94 -3.53 1.48
CA THR A 21 6.96 -2.26 2.22
C THR A 21 7.79 -1.19 1.49
N GLU A 22 8.95 -1.55 0.97
CA GLU A 22 9.82 -0.65 0.20
C GLU A 22 9.18 -0.22 -1.13
N ALA A 23 8.49 -1.13 -1.83
CA ALA A 23 7.79 -0.82 -3.07
C ALA A 23 6.62 0.16 -2.86
N VAL A 24 5.80 -0.07 -1.82
CA VAL A 24 4.67 0.80 -1.48
C VAL A 24 5.18 2.17 -1.00
N ALA A 25 6.25 2.21 -0.20
CA ALA A 25 6.88 3.45 0.27
C ALA A 25 7.34 4.33 -0.90
N ARG A 26 8.03 3.72 -1.87
CA ARG A 26 8.49 4.43 -3.07
C ARG A 26 7.34 4.97 -3.92
N HIS A 27 6.23 4.26 -3.99
CA HIS A 27 5.06 4.67 -4.80
C HIS A 27 4.22 5.77 -4.14
N THR A 28 4.14 5.74 -2.80
CA THR A 28 3.27 6.66 -2.02
C THR A 28 4.03 7.86 -1.45
N GLY A 29 5.37 7.83 -1.47
CA GLY A 29 6.20 8.83 -0.81
C GLY A 29 6.14 8.75 0.72
N ARG A 30 5.49 7.74 1.28
CA ARG A 30 5.40 7.51 2.73
C ARG A 30 6.63 6.75 3.23
N PRO A 31 7.02 6.92 4.50
CA PRO A 31 8.17 6.24 5.04
C PRO A 31 7.90 4.72 5.21
N PRO A 32 8.87 3.85 4.91
CA PRO A 32 8.70 2.40 4.98
C PRO A 32 8.26 1.87 6.35
N HIS A 33 8.71 2.48 7.45
CA HIS A 33 8.36 2.02 8.80
C HIS A 33 6.86 2.20 9.12
N GLU A 34 6.23 3.27 8.63
CA GLU A 34 4.79 3.49 8.81
C GLU A 34 3.98 2.45 8.03
N ILE A 35 4.42 2.14 6.80
CA ILE A 35 3.75 1.12 5.97
C ILE A 35 3.93 -0.27 6.59
N GLY A 36 5.12 -0.56 7.11
CA GLY A 36 5.39 -1.81 7.82
C GLY A 36 4.52 -1.95 9.06
N HIS A 37 4.36 -0.89 9.85
CA HIS A 37 3.48 -0.91 11.01
C HIS A 37 2.00 -1.06 10.63
N LEU A 38 1.57 -0.43 9.54
CA LEU A 38 0.19 -0.53 9.06
C LEU A 38 -0.15 -1.94 8.52
N LEU A 39 0.78 -2.55 7.79
CA LEU A 39 0.55 -3.85 7.11
C LEU A 39 0.92 -5.07 7.98
N TYR A 40 1.91 -4.93 8.85
CA TYR A 40 2.52 -6.01 9.62
C TYR A 40 2.66 -5.70 11.12
N GLY A 41 2.07 -4.60 11.59
CA GLY A 41 2.13 -4.22 13.00
C GLY A 41 1.22 -5.05 13.90
N GLU A 42 1.14 -4.63 15.15
CA GLU A 42 0.28 -5.24 16.16
C GLU A 42 -1.19 -5.21 15.72
N ALA A 43 -1.91 -6.30 16.04
CA ALA A 43 -3.33 -6.38 15.74
C ALA A 43 -4.11 -5.30 16.53
N PRO A 44 -5.09 -4.63 15.91
CA PRO A 44 -5.93 -3.66 16.61
C PRO A 44 -6.62 -4.30 17.83
N GLY A 45 -6.52 -3.62 18.98
CA GLY A 45 -7.05 -4.13 20.25
C GLY A 45 -8.56 -3.94 20.44
N ASP A 46 -9.19 -3.08 19.63
CA ASP A 46 -10.61 -2.77 19.70
C ASP A 46 -11.21 -2.42 18.33
N ASP A 47 -12.55 -2.32 18.29
CA ASP A 47 -13.32 -2.03 17.07
C ASP A 47 -13.02 -0.63 16.50
N ALA A 48 -12.69 0.34 17.36
CA ALA A 48 -12.36 1.70 16.91
C ALA A 48 -11.02 1.70 16.14
N ALA A 49 -10.03 0.99 16.66
CA ALA A 49 -8.74 0.78 16.02
C ALA A 49 -8.88 -0.04 14.73
N LEU A 50 -9.84 -0.97 14.64
CA LEU A 50 -10.16 -1.66 13.39
C LEU A 50 -10.70 -0.71 12.31
N VAL A 51 -11.57 0.23 12.70
CA VAL A 51 -12.11 1.24 11.77
C VAL A 51 -11.00 2.19 11.30
N THR A 52 -10.16 2.69 12.22
CA THR A 52 -9.00 3.52 11.85
C THR A 52 -8.05 2.79 10.92
N LEU A 53 -7.74 1.52 11.21
CA LEU A 53 -6.92 0.69 10.32
C LEU A 53 -7.56 0.54 8.93
N ALA A 54 -8.88 0.35 8.86
CA ALA A 54 -9.59 0.25 7.59
C ALA A 54 -9.51 1.55 6.77
N ASP A 55 -9.71 2.71 7.41
CA ASP A 55 -9.62 4.03 6.77
C ASP A 55 -8.19 4.32 6.27
N ASP A 56 -7.18 3.97 7.06
CA ASP A 56 -5.77 4.11 6.69
C ASP A 56 -5.40 3.21 5.51
N LEU A 57 -5.92 1.97 5.49
CA LEU A 57 -5.73 1.03 4.38
C LEU A 57 -6.45 1.48 3.11
N ASP A 58 -7.66 2.04 3.22
CA ASP A 58 -8.40 2.56 2.07
C ASP A 58 -7.72 3.80 1.48
N THR A 59 -7.21 4.69 2.34
CA THR A 59 -6.38 5.84 1.94
C THR A 59 -5.13 5.39 1.22
N LEU A 60 -4.41 4.41 1.79
CA LEU A 60 -3.23 3.82 1.15
C LEU A 60 -3.61 3.23 -0.22
N ALA A 61 -4.68 2.45 -0.30
CA ALA A 61 -5.14 1.86 -1.54
C ALA A 61 -5.56 2.91 -2.60
N ALA A 62 -6.09 4.06 -2.19
CA ALA A 62 -6.41 5.16 -3.08
C ALA A 62 -5.15 5.82 -3.66
N GLN A 63 -4.14 6.08 -2.83
CA GLN A 63 -2.85 6.64 -3.27
C GLN A 63 -2.14 5.72 -4.28
N LEU A 64 -2.28 4.41 -4.11
CA LEU A 64 -1.73 3.44 -5.07
C LEU A 64 -2.43 3.48 -6.43
N ARG A 65 -3.75 3.69 -6.44
CA ARG A 65 -4.52 3.89 -7.68
C ARG A 65 -4.15 5.21 -8.36
N GLU A 66 -4.02 6.29 -7.60
CA GLU A 66 -3.68 7.60 -8.16
C GLU A 66 -2.23 7.64 -8.70
N GLY A 67 -1.26 7.11 -7.95
CA GLY A 67 0.14 7.08 -8.39
C GLY A 67 0.42 6.20 -9.60
N SER A 68 -0.53 5.34 -10.03
CA SER A 68 -0.43 4.60 -11.28
C SER A 68 -0.89 5.41 -12.52
N HIS A 69 -1.52 6.57 -12.34
CA HIS A 69 -1.93 7.47 -13.43
C HIS A 69 -0.80 8.41 -13.95
N THR A 70 0.40 8.38 -13.38
CA THR A 70 1.48 9.35 -13.71
C THR A 70 2.46 8.89 -14.80
N HIS A 71 2.15 7.89 -15.64
CA HIS A 71 3.04 7.46 -16.74
C HIS A 71 2.36 7.25 -18.11
N GLU A 72 1.30 8.01 -18.43
CA GLU A 72 0.82 8.19 -19.81
C GLU A 72 0.49 9.66 -20.09
N SER A 73 1.51 10.51 -20.14
CA SER A 73 1.41 11.86 -20.73
C SER A 73 2.80 12.35 -21.12
N GLY A 74 3.31 11.85 -22.25
CA GLY A 74 4.64 12.24 -22.72
C GLY A 74 5.21 11.47 -23.90
N HIS A 75 4.39 11.05 -24.88
CA HIS A 75 4.90 10.79 -26.23
C HIS A 75 4.20 11.75 -27.19
N ARG A 76 4.72 13.00 -27.22
CA ARG A 76 4.38 14.00 -28.22
C ARG A 76 5.37 13.89 -29.37
N ASP A 77 4.80 13.78 -30.56
CA ASP A 77 5.25 14.17 -31.91
C ASP A 77 6.70 13.88 -32.34
#